data_AF-A0A3B8LWF8-F1
#
_entry.id   AF-A0A3B8LWF8-F1
#
_cell.length_a   1.000
_cell.length_b   1.000
_cell.length_c   1.000
_cell.angle_alpha   90.00
_cell.angle_beta   90.00
_cell.angle_gamma   90.00
#
_symmetry.space_group_name_H-M   'P 1'
#
loop_
_entity.id
_entity.type
_entity.pdbx_description
1 polymer ?
#
loop_
_entity_poly.entity_id
_entity_poly.type
_entity_poly.pdbx_seq_one_letter_code
_entity_poly.pdbx_strand_id
1 'polypeptide(L)'
;MNRWLTCLFGVAVTGVAVVVWSAEPGQPRETRKPPATKRVAKPVPLNPQGTVLLDRAGKRLLLKASVCARDRVLEMLCCLKRTKEHESILTIDASAAVVHAGLLALGARQGTPV
;
A
#
# COMPACT_ATOMS: atom_id res chain seq x y z
N MET A 1 -19.76 -56.62 43.67
CA MET A 1 -20.03 -55.66 44.77
C MET A 1 -19.48 -54.30 44.36
N ASN A 2 -20.32 -53.33 43.97
CA ASN A 2 -20.99 -52.30 44.79
C ASN A 2 -20.35 -50.94 44.43
N ARG A 3 -20.88 -50.17 43.46
CA ARG A 3 -21.89 -49.07 43.58
C ARG A 3 -21.32 -47.83 44.28
N TRP A 4 -22.06 -46.70 44.22
CA TRP A 4 -21.76 -45.34 44.75
C TRP A 4 -21.02 -44.45 43.73
N LEU A 5 -21.66 -43.75 42.79
CA LEU A 5 -22.73 -42.74 42.81
C LEU A 5 -22.35 -41.40 43.50
N THR A 6 -22.60 -40.30 42.76
CA THR A 6 -22.61 -38.86 43.15
C THR A 6 -21.23 -38.18 43.17
N CYS A 7 -21.01 -36.92 42.77
CA CYS A 7 -21.84 -35.72 42.66
C CYS A 7 -21.39 -34.82 41.49
N LEU A 8 -22.38 -34.18 40.85
CA LEU A 8 -22.24 -33.01 39.98
C LEU A 8 -21.83 -31.77 40.81
N PHE A 9 -20.76 -31.09 40.41
CA PHE A 9 -20.49 -29.66 40.61
C PHE A 9 -19.55 -29.29 39.45
N GLY A 10 -19.87 -28.42 38.48
CA GLY A 10 -20.59 -27.17 38.59
C GLY A 10 -19.60 -26.00 38.73
N VAL A 11 -18.74 -25.75 37.74
CA VAL A 11 -18.09 -24.44 37.53
C VAL A 11 -17.91 -24.21 36.02
N ALA A 12 -18.73 -23.33 35.46
CA ALA A 12 -18.50 -22.76 34.14
C ALA A 12 -17.40 -21.70 34.24
N VAL A 13 -16.17 -22.06 33.86
CA VAL A 13 -15.10 -21.08 33.63
C VAL A 13 -15.23 -20.61 32.18
N THR A 14 -15.80 -19.41 32.00
CA THR A 14 -15.71 -18.68 30.72
C THR A 14 -14.24 -18.33 30.47
N GLY A 15 -13.56 -19.23 29.77
CA GLY A 15 -12.18 -19.03 29.34
C GLY A 15 -12.10 -17.88 28.35
N VAL A 16 -11.47 -16.78 28.77
CA VAL A 16 -10.94 -15.78 27.85
C VAL A 16 -9.76 -16.43 27.14
N ALA A 17 -9.96 -16.81 25.88
CA ALA A 17 -8.88 -17.28 25.02
C ALA A 17 -7.98 -16.10 24.64
N VAL A 18 -6.86 -15.93 25.34
CA VAL A 18 -5.77 -15.05 24.92
C VAL A 18 -5.08 -15.74 23.73
N VAL A 19 -5.42 -15.34 22.52
CA VAL A 19 -4.68 -15.77 21.32
C VAL A 19 -3.35 -15.02 21.30
N VAL A 20 -2.32 -15.67 21.84
CA VAL A 20 -0.94 -15.22 21.69
C VAL A 20 -0.50 -15.58 20.27
N TRP A 21 -0.38 -14.58 19.41
CA TRP A 21 0.18 -14.74 18.07
C TRP A 21 1.68 -15.01 18.20
N SER A 22 2.08 -16.28 18.10
CA SER A 22 3.49 -16.63 18.00
C SER A 22 3.93 -16.43 16.55
N ALA A 23 4.82 -15.46 16.31
CA ALA A 23 5.43 -15.27 15.00
C ALA A 23 6.34 -16.46 14.69
N GLU A 24 5.99 -17.25 13.68
CA GLU A 24 6.89 -18.32 13.22
C GLU A 24 8.14 -17.71 12.56
N PRO A 25 9.34 -18.23 12.86
CA PRO A 25 10.56 -17.75 12.20
C PRO A 25 10.46 -18.02 10.70
N GLY A 26 10.48 -16.96 9.90
CA GLY A 26 10.32 -17.03 8.45
C GLY A 26 11.38 -17.92 7.81
N GLN A 27 10.93 -18.85 6.96
CA GLN A 27 11.83 -19.77 6.25
C GLN A 27 12.82 -19.00 5.35
N PRO A 28 14.06 -19.51 5.18
CA PRO A 28 15.04 -18.90 4.28
C PRO A 28 14.49 -18.84 2.85
N ARG A 29 14.39 -17.63 2.29
CA ARG A 29 13.97 -17.44 0.90
C ARG A 29 14.97 -18.11 -0.04
N GLU A 30 14.51 -19.15 -0.73
CA GLU A 30 15.23 -19.78 -1.83
C GLU A 30 15.62 -18.73 -2.88
N THR A 31 16.91 -18.66 -3.21
CA THR A 31 17.46 -17.67 -4.14
C THR A 31 17.04 -18.01 -5.57
N ARG A 32 15.94 -17.42 -6.03
CA ARG A 32 15.54 -17.48 -7.45
C ARG A 32 16.61 -16.83 -8.32
N LYS A 33 17.21 -17.61 -9.22
CA LYS A 33 18.12 -17.13 -10.26
C LYS A 33 17.39 -16.05 -11.09
N PRO A 34 17.95 -14.84 -11.24
CA PRO A 34 17.26 -13.77 -11.95
C PRO A 34 17.09 -14.17 -13.43
N PRO A 35 15.88 -14.01 -14.00
CA PRO A 35 15.66 -14.27 -15.43
C PRO A 35 16.50 -13.31 -16.27
N ALA A 36 16.94 -13.78 -17.45
CA ALA A 36 17.74 -13.01 -18.39
C ALA A 36 17.10 -11.64 -18.66
N THR A 37 17.88 -10.58 -18.42
CA THR A 37 17.40 -9.20 -18.39
C THR A 37 17.08 -8.73 -19.81
N LYS A 38 15.80 -8.73 -20.19
CA LYS A 38 15.34 -7.88 -21.29
C LYS A 38 15.69 -6.43 -20.94
N ARG A 39 16.32 -5.70 -21.87
CA ARG A 39 16.71 -4.29 -21.66
C ARG A 39 15.44 -3.44 -21.53
N VAL A 40 14.95 -3.28 -20.30
CA VAL A 40 13.76 -2.48 -19.99
C VAL A 40 14.09 -1.03 -20.33
N ALA A 41 13.26 -0.40 -21.17
CA ALA A 41 13.41 1.02 -21.47
C ALA A 41 13.33 1.83 -20.17
N LYS A 42 14.25 2.78 -19.99
CA LYS A 42 14.28 3.61 -18.78
C LYS A 42 13.04 4.53 -18.75
N PRO A 43 12.41 4.75 -17.58
CA PRO A 43 11.34 5.73 -17.44
C PRO A 43 11.80 7.14 -17.84
N VAL A 44 10.93 7.89 -18.53
CA VAL A 44 11.22 9.22 -19.06
C VAL A 44 10.67 10.31 -18.14
N PRO A 45 11.45 11.29 -17.68
CA PRO A 45 10.94 12.38 -16.86
C PRO A 45 9.98 13.30 -17.63
N LEU A 46 8.87 13.69 -17.01
CA LEU A 46 7.86 14.60 -17.57
C LEU A 46 7.96 16.03 -17.02
N ASN A 47 8.80 16.26 -16.02
CA ASN A 47 9.11 17.58 -15.47
C ASN A 47 10.62 17.72 -15.20
N PRO A 48 11.18 18.95 -15.17
CA PRO A 48 12.61 19.17 -14.94
C PRO A 48 13.15 18.54 -13.65
N GLN A 49 12.32 18.47 -12.60
CA GLN A 49 12.69 17.91 -11.30
C GLN A 49 12.71 16.37 -11.31
N GLY A 50 12.18 15.73 -12.36
CA GLY A 50 12.10 14.26 -12.45
C GLY A 50 11.24 13.64 -11.34
N THR A 51 10.24 14.37 -10.88
CA THR A 51 9.25 13.93 -9.87
C THR A 51 8.22 13.01 -10.49
N VAL A 52 7.87 13.23 -11.77
CA VAL A 52 6.91 12.45 -12.54
C VAL A 52 7.65 11.75 -13.67
N LEU A 53 7.65 10.41 -13.70
CA LEU A 53 8.32 9.62 -14.74
C LEU A 53 7.32 8.73 -15.46
N LEU A 54 7.36 8.77 -16.79
CA LEU A 54 6.55 7.92 -17.67
C LEU A 54 7.30 6.62 -17.99
N ASP A 55 6.75 5.48 -17.55
CA ASP A 55 7.21 4.15 -17.93
C ASP A 55 6.21 3.53 -18.92
N ARG A 56 6.48 3.76 -20.22
CA ARG A 56 5.65 3.21 -21.30
C ARG A 56 5.70 1.70 -21.37
N ALA A 57 6.86 1.10 -21.09
CA ALA A 57 7.04 -0.35 -21.15
C ALA A 57 6.25 -1.05 -20.03
N GLY A 58 6.28 -0.47 -18.82
CA GLY A 58 5.52 -0.92 -17.67
C GLY A 58 4.08 -0.40 -17.59
N LYS A 59 3.62 0.38 -18.58
CA LYS A 59 2.30 1.04 -18.62
C LYS A 59 1.92 1.74 -17.31
N ARG A 60 2.85 2.48 -16.72
CA ARG A 60 2.68 3.11 -15.41
C ARG A 60 3.32 4.48 -15.34
N LEU A 61 2.81 5.30 -14.44
CA LEU A 61 3.38 6.60 -14.08
C LEU A 61 4.03 6.47 -12.71
N LEU A 62 5.31 6.80 -12.60
CA LEU A 62 6.04 6.76 -11.34
C LEU A 62 6.10 8.17 -10.75
N LEU A 63 5.66 8.30 -9.50
CA LEU A 63 5.61 9.57 -8.78
C LEU A 63 6.58 9.52 -7.59
N LYS A 64 7.50 10.48 -7.53
CA LYS A 64 8.33 10.72 -6.34
C LYS A 64 7.57 11.63 -5.38
N ALA A 65 6.83 11.03 -4.47
CA ALA A 65 6.07 11.72 -3.44
C ALA A 65 6.65 11.45 -2.04
N SER A 66 6.28 12.29 -1.08
CA SER A 66 6.60 12.12 0.34
C SER A 66 5.37 11.71 1.12
N VAL A 67 5.54 10.90 2.17
CA VAL A 67 4.47 10.61 3.12
C VAL A 67 4.30 11.82 4.04
N CYS A 68 3.11 12.43 4.07
CA CYS A 68 2.82 13.62 4.89
C CYS A 68 1.94 13.32 6.12
N ALA A 69 1.11 12.28 6.07
CA ALA A 69 0.34 11.81 7.22
C ALA A 69 0.28 10.28 7.29
N ARG A 70 0.11 9.77 8.51
CA ARG A 70 -0.11 8.33 8.78
C ARG A 70 -1.38 8.09 9.58
N ASP A 71 -1.67 8.98 10.52
CA ASP A 71 -2.79 8.86 11.46
C ASP A 71 -3.71 10.08 11.39
N ARG A 72 -4.34 10.29 10.23
CA ARG A 72 -5.28 11.39 9.96
C ARG A 72 -6.48 10.87 9.18
N VAL A 73 -7.59 11.62 9.21
CA VAL A 73 -8.75 11.33 8.36
C VAL A 73 -8.31 11.42 6.90
N LEU A 74 -8.57 10.35 6.15
CA LEU A 74 -8.17 10.24 4.76
C LEU A 74 -9.29 10.75 3.85
N GLU A 75 -9.08 11.90 3.22
CA GLU A 75 -9.97 12.38 2.14
C GLU A 75 -9.38 12.12 0.75
N MET A 76 -8.06 12.23 0.59
CA MET A 76 -7.40 12.02 -0.70
C MET A 76 -6.05 11.30 -0.58
N LEU A 77 -5.70 10.50 -1.59
CA LEU A 77 -4.46 9.72 -1.56
C LEU A 77 -3.21 10.62 -1.63
N CYS A 78 -3.21 11.62 -2.51
CA CYS A 78 -2.06 12.48 -2.79
C CYS A 78 -2.53 13.92 -3.03
N CYS A 79 -1.85 14.90 -2.42
CA CYS A 79 -2.07 16.32 -2.66
C CYS A 79 -0.82 17.01 -3.22
N LEU A 80 -1.00 18.25 -3.68
CA LEU A 80 0.13 19.14 -3.98
C LEU A 80 0.82 19.57 -2.68
N LYS A 81 2.11 19.84 -2.77
CA LYS A 81 2.88 20.38 -1.66
C LYS A 81 2.31 21.71 -1.16
N ARG A 82 2.16 21.83 0.16
CA ARG A 82 1.59 22.95 0.93
C ARG A 82 0.12 23.23 0.59
N THR A 83 -0.72 22.21 0.55
CA THR A 83 -2.16 22.36 0.27
C THR A 83 -3.05 21.60 1.27
N LYS A 84 -3.16 20.28 1.12
CA LYS A 84 -4.12 19.41 1.82
C LYS A 84 -3.44 18.28 2.59
N GLU A 85 -2.21 18.48 3.07
CA GLU A 85 -1.46 17.44 3.79
C GLU A 85 -2.12 16.94 5.08
N HIS A 86 -3.02 17.73 5.68
CA HIS A 86 -3.76 17.32 6.88
C HIS A 86 -4.89 16.33 6.58
N GLU A 87 -5.26 16.16 5.31
CA GLU A 87 -6.33 15.30 4.79
C GLU A 87 -5.78 14.26 3.77
N SER A 88 -4.45 14.19 3.59
CA SER A 88 -3.79 13.38 2.57
C SER A 88 -2.68 12.50 3.15
N ILE A 89 -2.42 11.34 2.53
CA ILE A 89 -1.29 10.47 2.92
C ILE A 89 0.01 10.86 2.21
N LEU A 90 -0.08 11.24 0.94
CA LEU A 90 1.07 11.61 0.10
C LEU A 90 1.02 13.09 -0.27
N THR A 91 2.19 13.70 -0.39
CA THR A 91 2.38 15.03 -0.95
C THR A 91 3.41 14.99 -2.07
N ILE A 92 3.16 15.70 -3.17
CA ILE A 92 4.04 15.72 -4.35
C ILE A 92 4.47 17.15 -4.71
N ASP A 93 5.75 17.29 -5.06
CA ASP A 93 6.33 18.52 -5.59
C ASP A 93 6.36 18.46 -7.13
N ALA A 94 5.17 18.54 -7.72
CA ALA A 94 4.93 18.58 -9.16
C ALA A 94 3.56 19.21 -9.44
N SER A 95 3.38 19.80 -10.62
CA SER A 95 2.06 20.28 -11.07
C SER A 95 1.12 19.09 -11.35
N ALA A 96 -0.13 19.22 -10.91
CA ALA A 96 -1.20 18.25 -11.22
C ALA A 96 -1.38 18.05 -12.73
N ALA A 97 -1.15 19.09 -13.53
CA ALA A 97 -1.25 19.00 -15.00
C ALA A 97 -0.22 18.03 -15.61
N VAL A 98 0.98 17.94 -15.04
CA VAL A 98 2.02 16.99 -15.51
C VAL A 98 1.60 15.55 -15.22
N VAL A 99 1.03 15.30 -14.03
CA VAL A 99 0.51 13.99 -13.66
C VAL A 99 -0.65 13.60 -14.60
N HIS A 100 -1.58 14.53 -14.81
CA HIS A 100 -2.71 14.31 -15.72
C HIS A 100 -2.25 14.01 -17.15
N ALA A 101 -1.35 14.82 -17.71
CA ALA A 101 -0.77 14.59 -19.04
C ALA A 101 -0.04 13.23 -19.13
N GLY A 102 0.66 12.81 -18.07
CA GLY A 102 1.30 11.51 -18.00
C GLY A 102 0.29 10.35 -18.04
N LEU A 103 -0.85 10.49 -17.37
CA LEU A 103 -1.94 9.51 -17.43
C LEU A 103 -2.59 9.46 -18.82
N LEU A 104 -2.82 10.61 -19.45
CA LEU A 104 -3.32 10.67 -20.84
C LEU A 104 -2.33 10.00 -21.81
N ALA A 105 -1.02 10.21 -21.63
CA ALA A 105 0.01 9.56 -22.43
C ALA A 105 0.06 8.04 -22.25
N LEU A 106 -0.50 7.50 -21.16
CA LEU A 106 -0.70 6.06 -20.92
C LEU A 106 -2.05 5.54 -21.44
N GLY A 107 -2.89 6.41 -22.01
CA GLY A 107 -4.22 6.05 -22.52
C GLY A 107 -5.33 6.12 -21.49
N ALA A 108 -5.11 6.74 -20.32
CA ALA A 108 -6.20 7.04 -19.40
C ALA A 108 -7.18 8.05 -20.03
N ARG A 109 -8.44 8.02 -19.57
CA ARG A 109 -9.47 8.97 -19.98
C ARG A 109 -9.73 9.97 -18.87
N GLN A 110 -10.05 11.20 -19.24
CA GLN A 110 -10.47 12.23 -18.29
C GLN A 110 -11.77 11.78 -17.60
N GLY A 111 -11.84 11.95 -16.28
CA GLY A 111 -13.05 11.70 -15.51
C GLY A 111 -14.06 12.85 -15.64
N THR A 112 -15.30 12.58 -15.25
CA THR A 112 -16.33 13.61 -15.09
C THR A 112 -16.42 14.03 -13.62
N PRO A 113 -16.83 15.28 -13.32
CA PRO A 113 -17.20 15.67 -11.96
C PRO A 113 -18.24 14.70 -11.38
N VAL A 114 -18.13 14.43 -10.08
CA VAL A 114 -19.08 13.62 -9.31
C VAL A 114 -20.01 14.51 -8.51
#